data_AF-A0A109LBP0-F1
#
_entry.id   AF-A0A109LBP0-F1
#
_cell.length_a   1.000
_cell.length_b   1.000
_cell.length_c   1.000
_cell.angle_alpha   90.00
_cell.angle_beta   90.00
_cell.angle_gamma   90.00
#
_symmetry.space_group_name_H-M   'P 1'
#
loop_
_entity.id
_entity.type
_entity.pdbx_description
1 polymer ?
#
loop_
_entity_poly.entity_id
_entity_poly.type
_entity_poly.pdbx_seq_one_letter_code
_entity_poly.pdbx_strand_id
1 'polypeptide(L)'
;MNKKYEKQQPTFYDIWVVSQAAAYLTNQACTISARNINDGVVRLQFNREVAYYARSIVRDVEEGMKTIDQGLKEIRREQKSLAVTGAECNTVIELKLEHHAA
;
A
#
# COMPACT_ATOMS: atom_id res chain seq x y z
N MET A 1 10.44 30.18 23.41
CA MET A 1 9.73 28.93 23.75
C MET A 1 9.84 27.96 22.56
N ASN A 2 10.69 26.94 22.67
CA ASN A 2 10.82 25.91 21.63
C ASN A 2 9.87 24.75 21.98
N LYS A 3 8.70 24.70 21.33
CA LYS A 3 7.92 23.45 21.29
C LYS A 3 8.67 22.49 20.37
N LYS A 4 9.59 21.70 20.95
CA LYS A 4 10.06 20.49 20.31
C LYS A 4 8.82 19.63 20.11
N TYR A 5 8.48 19.35 18.85
CA TYR A 5 7.43 18.40 18.50
C TYR A 5 7.86 17.04 19.05
N GLU A 6 7.41 16.69 20.25
CA GLU A 6 7.46 15.32 20.73
C GLU A 6 6.67 14.49 19.73
N LYS A 7 7.35 13.54 19.07
CA LYS A 7 6.69 12.53 18.25
C LYS A 7 5.77 11.74 19.20
N GLN A 8 4.49 12.13 19.27
CA GLN A 8 3.50 11.36 20.01
C GLN A 8 3.42 9.98 19.37
N GLN A 9 3.54 8.95 20.20
CA GLN A 9 3.33 7.57 19.79
C GLN A 9 1.90 7.45 19.24
N PRO A 10 1.69 6.79 18.09
CA PRO A 10 0.37 6.65 17.51
C PRO A 10 -0.55 5.88 18.47
N THR A 11 -1.80 6.33 18.59
CA THR A 11 -2.79 5.63 19.40
C THR A 11 -3.26 4.36 18.69
N PHE A 12 -3.91 3.46 19.43
CA PHE A 12 -4.56 2.30 18.82
C PHE A 12 -5.55 2.68 17.71
N TYR A 13 -6.29 3.77 17.90
CA TYR A 13 -7.22 4.28 16.88
C TYR A 13 -6.48 4.73 15.62
N ASP A 14 -5.34 5.40 15.78
CA ASP A 14 -4.53 5.86 14.65
C ASP A 14 -3.99 4.69 13.82
N ILE A 15 -3.45 3.67 14.50
CA ILE A 15 -2.98 2.44 13.85
C ILE A 15 -4.12 1.72 13.13
N TRP A 16 -5.31 1.68 13.75
CA TRP A 16 -6.49 1.08 13.14
C TRP A 16 -6.90 1.80 11.85
N VAL A 17 -6.86 3.14 11.82
CA VAL A 17 -7.19 3.92 10.60
C VAL A 17 -6.22 3.60 9.46
N VAL A 18 -4.92 3.52 9.74
CA VAL A 18 -3.90 3.16 8.74
C VAL A 18 -4.08 1.71 8.27
N SER A 19 -4.34 0.80 9.20
CA SER A 19 -4.61 -0.62 8.92
C SER A 19 -5.82 -0.80 8.02
N GLN A 20 -6.88 -0.04 8.26
CA GLN A 20 -8.09 -0.10 7.43
C GLN A 20 -7.83 0.44 6.02
N ALA A 21 -7.04 1.50 5.87
CA ALA A 21 -6.63 1.99 4.57
C ALA A 21 -5.77 0.95 3.81
N ALA A 22 -4.86 0.26 4.50
CA ALA A 22 -4.03 -0.81 3.93
C ALA A 22 -4.87 -2.01 3.46
N ALA A 23 -5.89 -2.39 4.21
CA ALA A 23 -6.84 -3.43 3.83
C ALA A 23 -7.60 -3.05 2.54
N TYR A 24 -8.06 -1.80 2.43
CA TYR A 24 -8.72 -1.32 1.20
C TYR A 24 -7.80 -1.35 -0.02
N LEU A 25 -6.53 -0.97 0.13
CA LEU A 25 -5.54 -1.08 -0.96
C LEU A 25 -5.37 -2.54 -1.41
N THR A 26 -5.26 -3.48 -0.47
CA THR A 26 -5.13 -4.92 -0.79
C THR A 26 -6.36 -5.44 -1.53
N ASN A 27 -7.57 -5.06 -1.10
CA ASN A 27 -8.81 -5.44 -1.78
C ASN A 27 -8.94 -4.84 -3.18
N GLN A 28 -8.45 -3.60 -3.36
CA GLN A 28 -8.39 -2.96 -4.68
C GLN A 28 -7.45 -3.73 -5.61
N ALA A 29 -6.27 -4.13 -5.12
CA ALA A 29 -5.34 -4.96 -5.89
C ALA A 29 -5.95 -6.30 -6.29
N CYS A 30 -6.61 -7.01 -5.37
CA CYS A 30 -7.34 -8.24 -5.69
C CYS A 30 -8.38 -8.05 -6.79
N THR A 31 -9.12 -6.94 -6.74
CA THR A 31 -10.16 -6.62 -7.74
C THR A 31 -9.55 -6.34 -9.12
N ILE A 32 -8.48 -5.54 -9.17
CA ILE A 32 -7.80 -5.19 -10.42
C ILE A 32 -7.14 -6.43 -11.03
N SER A 33 -6.46 -7.22 -10.21
CA SER A 33 -5.71 -8.39 -10.68
C SER A 33 -6.64 -9.51 -11.16
N ALA A 34 -7.78 -9.73 -10.50
CA ALA A 34 -8.78 -10.69 -10.95
C ALA A 34 -9.39 -10.32 -12.32
N ARG A 35 -9.43 -9.03 -12.68
CA ARG A 35 -9.98 -8.54 -13.95
C ARG A 35 -8.95 -8.53 -15.09
N ASN A 36 -7.68 -8.31 -14.77
CA ASN A 36 -6.66 -8.01 -15.78
C ASN A 36 -5.56 -9.09 -15.89
N ILE A 37 -5.36 -9.91 -14.86
CA ILE A 37 -4.29 -10.93 -14.83
C ILE A 37 -4.90 -12.33 -14.88
N ASN A 38 -4.80 -12.94 -16.06
CA ASN A 38 -5.29 -14.30 -16.31
C ASN A 38 -4.38 -15.37 -15.70
N ASP A 39 -3.06 -15.16 -15.74
CA ASP A 39 -2.10 -16.08 -15.15
C ASP A 39 -2.23 -16.07 -13.62
N GLY A 40 -2.55 -17.24 -13.05
CA GLY A 40 -2.78 -17.39 -11.62
C GLY A 40 -1.53 -17.15 -10.76
N VAL A 41 -0.34 -17.47 -11.27
CA VAL A 41 0.93 -17.26 -10.57
C VAL A 41 1.29 -15.78 -10.56
N VAL A 42 1.20 -15.10 -11.70
CA VAL A 42 1.43 -13.65 -11.80
C VAL A 42 0.43 -12.89 -10.92
N ARG A 43 -0.85 -13.29 -10.94
CA ARG A 43 -1.89 -12.68 -10.10
C ARG A 43 -1.60 -12.83 -8.61
N LEU A 44 -1.18 -14.03 -8.18
CA LEU A 44 -0.83 -14.29 -6.79
C LEU A 44 0.38 -13.44 -6.36
N GLN A 45 1.41 -13.37 -7.20
CA GLN A 45 2.61 -12.59 -6.92
C GLN A 45 2.28 -11.09 -6.80
N PHE A 46 1.50 -10.55 -7.73
CA PHE A 46 1.04 -9.15 -7.67
C PHE A 46 0.29 -8.83 -6.37
N ASN A 47 -0.72 -9.65 -6.02
CA ASN A 47 -1.49 -9.43 -4.80
C ASN A 47 -0.61 -9.52 -3.54
N ARG A 48 0.37 -10.43 -3.54
CA ARG A 48 1.32 -10.61 -2.45
C ARG A 48 2.20 -9.37 -2.25
N GLU A 49 2.75 -8.82 -3.33
CA GLU A 49 3.60 -7.62 -3.28
C GLU A 49 2.83 -6.40 -2.76
N VAL A 50 1.61 -6.16 -3.27
CA VAL A 50 0.78 -5.05 -2.76
C VAL A 50 0.44 -5.24 -1.28
N ALA A 51 0.14 -6.48 -0.86
CA ALA A 51 -0.14 -6.77 0.54
C ALA A 51 1.09 -6.58 1.44
N TYR A 52 2.30 -6.92 0.98
CA TYR A 52 3.52 -6.65 1.74
C TYR A 52 3.80 -5.17 1.86
N TYR A 53 3.67 -4.42 0.76
CA TYR A 53 3.82 -2.97 0.78
C TYR A 53 2.81 -2.29 1.72
N ALA A 54 1.54 -2.69 1.66
CA ALA A 54 0.51 -2.15 2.56
C ALA A 54 0.81 -2.46 4.04
N ARG A 55 1.25 -3.69 4.34
CA ARG A 55 1.68 -4.09 5.70
C ARG A 55 2.91 -3.34 6.19
N SER A 56 3.90 -3.10 5.32
CA SER A 56 5.11 -2.37 5.73
C SER A 56 4.77 -0.94 6.13
N ILE A 57 3.83 -0.28 5.44
CA ILE A 57 3.37 1.06 5.85
C ILE A 57 2.75 1.05 7.24
N VAL A 58 1.89 0.07 7.55
CA VAL A 58 1.28 -0.04 8.90
C VAL A 58 2.37 -0.20 9.95
N ARG A 59 3.30 -1.14 9.73
CA ARG A 59 4.43 -1.38 10.64
C ARG A 59 5.31 -0.14 10.80
N ASP A 60 5.61 0.57 9.72
CA ASP A 60 6.41 1.79 9.78
C ASP A 60 5.71 2.89 10.60
N VAL A 61 4.38 2.94 10.62
CA VAL A 61 3.63 3.85 11.50
C VAL A 61 3.67 3.34 12.94
N GLU A 62 3.42 2.05 13.18
CA GLU A 62 3.50 1.42 14.52
C GLU A 62 4.87 1.63 15.19
N GLU A 63 5.95 1.54 14.42
CA GLU A 63 7.33 1.73 14.89
C GLU A 63 7.75 3.22 14.93
N GLY A 64 6.87 4.14 14.55
CA GLY A 64 7.13 5.59 14.55
C GLY A 64 8.15 6.05 13.49
N MET A 65 8.44 5.20 12.50
CA MET A 65 9.27 5.52 11.33
C MET A 65 8.52 6.42 10.34
N LYS A 66 7.19 6.28 10.28
CA LYS A 66 6.27 7.15 9.54
C LYS A 66 5.24 7.78 10.47
N THR A 67 4.83 9.01 10.17
CA THR A 67 3.62 9.57 10.78
C THR A 67 2.37 8.95 10.17
N ILE A 68 1.25 9.06 10.87
CA ILE A 68 -0.07 8.60 10.40
C ILE A 68 -0.39 9.21 9.02
N ASP A 69 -0.19 10.52 8.88
CA ASP A 69 -0.43 11.24 7.62
C ASP A 69 0.48 10.75 6.49
N GLN A 70 1.75 10.44 6.79
CA GLN A 70 2.67 9.86 5.80
C GLN A 70 2.18 8.48 5.36
N GLY A 71 1.79 7.62 6.30
CA GLY A 71 1.24 6.30 6.00
C GLY A 71 -0.01 6.38 5.12
N LEU A 72 -0.97 7.23 5.50
CA LEU A 72 -2.20 7.43 4.71
C LEU A 72 -1.92 8.04 3.34
N LYS A 73 -0.96 8.96 3.23
CA LYS A 73 -0.58 9.58 1.95
C LYS A 73 0.04 8.54 1.00
N GLU A 74 0.92 7.67 1.50
CA GLU A 74 1.53 6.61 0.70
C GLU A 74 0.50 5.58 0.22
N ILE A 75 -0.39 5.12 1.11
CA ILE A 75 -1.49 4.21 0.74
C ILE A 75 -2.36 4.85 -0.35
N ARG A 76 -2.78 6.12 -0.18
CA ARG A 76 -3.59 6.82 -1.20
C ARG A 76 -2.85 7.02 -2.51
N ARG A 77 -1.54 7.25 -2.48
CA ARG A 77 -0.72 7.37 -3.70
C ARG A 77 -0.72 6.05 -4.45
N GLU A 78 -0.55 4.94 -3.75
CA GLU A 78 -0.55 3.62 -4.37
C GLU A 78 -1.95 3.24 -4.90
N GLN A 79 -3.02 3.54 -4.17
CA GLN A 79 -4.39 3.36 -4.66
C GLN A 79 -4.66 4.09 -5.98
N LYS A 80 -4.14 5.32 -6.11
CA LYS A 80 -4.22 6.09 -7.37
C LYS A 80 -3.36 5.48 -8.46
N SER A 81 -2.15 5.04 -8.14
CA SER A 81 -1.27 4.35 -9.09
C SER A 81 -1.98 3.12 -9.66
N LEU A 82 -2.56 2.27 -8.80
CA LEU A 82 -3.29 1.08 -9.22
C LEU A 82 -4.54 1.41 -10.04
N ALA A 83 -5.27 2.48 -9.70
CA ALA A 83 -6.45 2.90 -10.46
C ALA A 83 -6.11 3.38 -11.87
N VAL A 84 -5.01 4.13 -12.04
CA VAL A 84 -4.51 4.56 -13.35
C VAL A 84 -4.02 3.35 -14.14
N THR A 85 -3.18 2.50 -13.53
CA THR A 85 -2.62 1.32 -14.19
C THR A 85 -3.68 0.29 -14.58
N GLY A 86 -4.67 0.03 -13.71
CA GLY A 86 -5.77 -0.88 -13.98
C GLY A 86 -6.78 -0.36 -15.01
N ALA A 87 -6.73 0.92 -15.35
CA ALA A 87 -7.52 1.51 -16.43
C ALA A 87 -6.80 1.46 -17.79
N GLU A 88 -5.46 1.32 -17.81
CA GLU A 88 -4.69 1.60 -19.03
C GLU A 88 -3.92 0.42 -19.67
N CYS A 89 -3.46 -0.64 -18.99
CA CYS A 89 -2.74 -1.72 -19.71
C CYS A 89 -2.47 -3.01 -18.88
N ASN A 90 -2.63 -4.19 -19.52
CA ASN A 90 -2.11 -5.48 -19.02
C ASN A 90 -0.58 -5.47 -18.81
N THR A 91 0.16 -4.68 -19.59
CA THR A 91 1.64 -4.69 -19.64
C THR A 91 2.32 -3.96 -18.47
N VAL A 92 1.64 -3.02 -17.81
CA VAL A 92 2.27 -2.19 -16.75
C VAL A 92 2.24 -2.89 -15.38
N ILE A 93 1.36 -3.87 -15.20
CA ILE A 93 1.31 -4.68 -13.97
C ILE A 93 2.56 -5.58 -13.86
N GLU A 94 3.05 -6.11 -14.99
CA GLU A 94 4.29 -6.90 -15.04
C GLU A 94 5.53 -6.07 -14.68
N LEU A 95 5.61 -4.81 -15.14
CA LEU A 95 6.75 -3.93 -14.82
C LEU A 95 6.88 -3.62 -13.33
N LYS A 96 5.78 -3.62 -12.57
CA LYS A 96 5.85 -3.40 -11.10
C LYS A 96 6.35 -4.62 -10.35
N LEU A 97 6.26 -5.81 -10.95
CA LEU A 97 6.88 -7.03 -10.41
C LEU A 97 8.40 -7.03 -10.62
N GLU A 98 8.90 -6.43 -11.70
CA GLU A 98 10.34 -6.39 -12.00
C GLU A 98 11.11 -5.38 -11.14
N HIS A 99 10.51 -4.22 -10.83
CA HIS A 99 11.20 -3.15 -10.09
C HIS A 99 11.37 -3.38 -8.57
N HIS A 100 10.72 -4.40 -8.00
CA HIS A 100 10.84 -4.74 -6.58
C HIS A 100 11.67 -6.01 -6.30
N ALA A 101 12.24 -6.63 -7.34
CA ALA A 101 13.14 -7.80 -7.23
C ALA A 101 14.64 -7.44 -7.25
N ALA A 102 14.99 -6.14 -7.18
CA ALA A 102 16.37 -5.63 -7.20
C ALA A 102 16.75 -4.94 -5.89
#